data_AF-A0A1Q2GUN9-F1
#
_entry.id   AF-A0A1Q2GUN9-F1
#
_cell.length_a   1.000
_cell.length_b   1.000
_cell.length_c   1.000
_cell.angle_alpha   90.00
_cell.angle_beta   90.00
_cell.angle_gamma   90.00
#
_symmetry.space_group_name_H-M   'P 1'
#
loop_
_entity.id
_entity.type
_entity.pdbx_description
1 polymer ?
#
loop_
_entity_poly.entity_id
_entity_poly.type
_entity_poly.pdbx_seq_one_letter_code
_entity_poly.pdbx_strand_id
1 'polypeptide(L)' 'MTTREKFKFILRQEIIYLPLSLLVALASYLNHDIQAAGRVFLYAALFFQLVILIIGWDVIMKKNDQSK' A
#
# COMPACT_ATOMS: atom_id res chain seq x y z
N MET A 1 6.15 -12.80 15.58
CA MET A 1 6.81 -11.92 14.59
C MET A 1 7.27 -10.67 15.31
N THR A 2 8.56 -10.36 15.24
CA THR A 2 9.09 -9.13 15.83
C THR A 2 8.51 -7.90 15.12
N THR A 3 8.44 -6.76 15.80
CA THR A 3 7.99 -5.49 15.21
C THR A 3 8.72 -5.15 13.92
N ARG A 4 10.01 -5.53 13.82
CA ARG A 4 10.84 -5.38 12.62
C ARG A 4 10.32 -6.19 11.43
N GLU A 5 9.84 -7.40 11.66
CA GLU A 5 9.28 -8.26 10.60
C GLU A 5 7.94 -7.71 10.10
N LYS A 6 7.09 -7.23 11.01
CA LYS A 6 5.82 -6.57 10.65
C LYS A 6 6.05 -5.31 9.81
N PHE A 7 7.02 -4.49 10.21
CA PHE A 7 7.40 -3.29 9.46
C PHE A 7 7.97 -3.63 8.08
N LYS A 8 8.86 -4.63 8.00
CA LYS A 8 9.42 -5.11 6.73
C LYS A 8 8.35 -5.67 5.79
N PHE A 9 7.31 -6.32 6.33
CA PHE A 9 6.16 -6.78 5.56
C PHE A 9 5.41 -5.61 4.93
N ILE A 10 5.02 -4.60 5.71
CA ILE A 10 4.30 -3.42 5.23
C ILE A 10 5.13 -2.70 4.15
N LEU A 11 6.41 -2.46 4.41
CA LEU A 11 7.32 -1.81 3.47
C LEU A 11 7.45 -2.57 2.15
N ARG A 12 7.49 -3.90 2.20
CA ARG A 12 7.55 -4.72 1.00
C ARG A 12 6.27 -4.59 0.16
N GLN A 13 5.11 -4.48 0.80
CA GLN A 13 3.85 -4.27 0.09
C GLN A 13 3.81 -2.87 -0.53
N GLU A 14 4.19 -1.82 0.21
CA GLU A 14 4.28 -0.44 -0.30
C GLU A 14 5.14 -0.35 -1.57
N ILE A 15 6.30 -1.00 -1.59
CA ILE A 15 7.20 -1.03 -2.76
C ILE A 15 6.54 -1.68 -3.99
N ILE A 16 5.58 -2.59 -3.80
CA ILE A 16 4.89 -3.26 -4.90
C ILE A 16 3.69 -2.43 -5.37
N TYR A 17 2.90 -1.88 -4.45
CA TYR A 17 1.64 -1.20 -4.77
C TYR A 17 1.82 0.27 -5.18
N LEU A 18 2.89 0.94 -4.75
CA LEU A 18 3.19 2.32 -5.16
C LEU A 18 3.53 2.44 -6.67
N PRO A 19 4.33 1.54 -7.26
CA PRO A 19 4.49 1.50 -8.72
C PRO A 19 3.19 1.15 -9.46
N LEU A 20 2.34 0.29 -8.90
CA LEU A 20 1.04 -0.05 -9.48
C LEU A 20 0.12 1.18 -9.53
N SER A 21 0.03 1.98 -8.46
CA SER A 21 -0.73 3.23 -8.49
C SER A 21 -0.16 4.23 -9.49
N LEU A 22 1.16 4.28 -9.63
CA LEU A 22 1.82 5.11 -10.64
C LEU A 22 1.49 4.66 -12.07
N LEU A 23 1.46 3.36 -12.36
CA LEU A 23 1.08 2.83 -13.67
C LEU A 23 -0.37 3.18 -14.03
N VAL A 24 -1.29 3.08 -13.08
CA VAL A 24 -2.69 3.47 -13.26
C VAL A 24 -2.81 4.98 -13.52
N ALA A 25 -2.04 5.79 -12.80
CA ALA A 25 -1.97 7.23 -13.01
C ALA A 25 -1.39 7.59 -14.39
N LEU A 26 -0.35 6.88 -14.83
CA LEU A 26 0.25 7.05 -16.17
C LEU A 26 -0.75 6.69 -17.27
N ALA A 27 -1.52 5.61 -17.12
CA ALA A 27 -2.58 5.27 -18.06
C ALA A 27 -3.67 6.36 -18.12
N SER A 28 -3.98 6.97 -16.98
CA SER A 28 -4.89 8.13 -16.93
C SER A 28 -4.28 9.37 -17.58
N TYR A 29 -2.99 9.62 -17.42
CA TYR A 29 -2.27 10.74 -18.04
C TYR A 29 -2.23 10.65 -19.56
N LEU A 30 -2.14 9.44 -20.12
CA LEU A 30 -2.20 9.24 -21.57
C LEU A 30 -3.55 9.63 -22.17
N ASN A 31 -4.60 9.66 -21.36
CA ASN A 31 -5.97 9.95 -21.81
C ASN A 31 -6.54 11.29 -21.28
N HIS A 32 -5.89 11.94 -20.30
CA HIS A 32 -6.39 13.12 -19.59
C HIS A 32 -5.22 14.02 -19.10
N ASP A 33 -5.52 15.22 -18.62
CA ASP A 33 -4.53 16.15 -18.06
C ASP A 33 -3.79 15.64 -16.81
N ILE A 34 -2.64 16.25 -16.52
CA ILE A 34 -1.79 15.95 -15.37
C ILE A 34 -2.53 16.04 -14.01
N GLN A 35 -3.51 16.94 -13.91
CA GLN A 35 -4.33 17.09 -12.69
C GLN A 35 -5.29 15.92 -12.48
N ALA A 36 -5.79 15.31 -13.56
CA ALA A 36 -6.60 14.12 -13.49
C ALA A 36 -5.74 12.91 -13.10
N ALA A 37 -4.56 12.77 -13.72
CA ALA A 37 -3.60 11.73 -13.40
C ALA A 37 -3.14 11.77 -11.92
N GLY A 38 -2.87 12.97 -11.38
CA GLY A 38 -2.52 13.15 -9.98
C GLY A 38 -3.65 12.74 -9.01
N ARG A 39 -4.91 13.05 -9.34
CA ARG A 39 -6.07 12.59 -8.55
C ARG A 39 -6.20 11.07 -8.58
N VAL A 40 -6.06 10.46 -9.77
CA VAL A 40 -6.11 9.00 -9.94
C VAL A 40 -4.98 8.32 -9.18
N PHE A 41 -3.75 8.87 -9.20
CA PHE A 41 -2.65 8.38 -8.40
C PHE A 41 -2.99 8.35 -6.91
N LEU A 42 -3.50 9.46 -6.37
CA LEU A 42 -3.85 9.57 -4.94
C LEU A 42 -4.96 8.59 -4.56
N TYR A 43 -6.01 8.46 -5.40
CA TYR A 43 -7.09 7.51 -5.15
C TYR A 43 -6.59 6.06 -5.22
N ALA A 44 -5.76 5.72 -6.20
CA ALA A 44 -5.18 4.39 -6.32
C ALA A 44 -4.24 4.07 -5.16
N ALA A 45 -3.40 5.03 -4.72
CA ALA A 45 -2.52 4.87 -3.58
C ALA A 45 -3.31 4.65 -2.28
N LEU A 46 -4.33 5.47 -2.01
CA LEU A 46 -5.22 5.31 -0.86
C LEU A 46 -5.96 3.96 -0.88
N PHE A 47 -6.45 3.55 -2.05
CA PHE A 47 -7.09 2.25 -2.21
C PHE A 47 -6.13 1.11 -1.88
N PHE A 48 -4.92 1.12 -2.43
CA PHE A 48 -3.94 0.09 -2.12
C PHE A 48 -3.49 0.13 -0.66
N GLN A 49 -3.43 1.31 -0.03
CA GLN A 49 -3.12 1.42 1.39
C GLN A 49 -4.12 0.64 2.26
N LEU A 50 -5.42 0.71 1.93
CA LEU A 50 -6.46 -0.09 2.59
C LEU A 50 -6.28 -1.59 2.34
N VAL A 51 -5.93 -1.98 1.11
CA VAL A 51 -5.64 -3.38 0.77
C VAL A 51 -4.45 -3.92 1.58
N ILE A 52 -3.36 -3.15 1.69
CA ILE A 52 -2.19 -3.51 2.49
C ILE A 52 -2.57 -3.69 3.96
N LEU A 53 -3.41 -2.80 4.51
CA LEU A 53 -3.92 -2.88 5.88
C LEU A 53 -4.77 -4.13 6.12
N ILE A 54 -5.66 -4.49 5.18
CA ILE A 54 -6.53 -5.67 5.28
C ILE A 54 -5.69 -6.96 5.18
N ILE A 55 -4.80 -7.06 4.19
CA ILE A 55 -3.93 -8.24 4.01
C ILE A 55 -2.96 -8.38 5.19
N GLY A 56 -2.43 -7.25 5.66
CA GLY A 56 -1.55 -7.18 6.81
C GLY A 56 -2.26 -7.30 8.15
N TRP A 57 -3.59 -7.37 8.19
CA TRP A 57 -4.37 -7.34 9.43
C TRP A 57 -4.00 -8.49 10.37
N ASP A 58 -3.86 -9.73 9.86
CA ASP A 58 -3.42 -10.88 10.67
C ASP A 58 -1.99 -10.70 11.21
N VAL A 59 -1.10 -10.16 10.39
CA VAL A 59 0.31 -9.90 10.74
C VAL A 59 0.41 -8.83 11.84
N ILE A 60 -0.44 -7.81 11.77
CA ILE A 60 -0.50 -6.72 12.74
C ILE A 60 -1.16 -7.20 14.04
N MET A 61 -2.31 -7.88 13.95
CA MET A 61 -3.11 -8.36 15.08
C MET A 61 -2.52 -9.54 15.85
N LYS A 62 -1.57 -10.30 15.28
CA LYS A 62 -0.79 -11.29 16.05
C LYS A 62 -0.03 -10.59 17.17
N LYS A 63 -0.63 -10.55 18.36
CA LYS A 63 0.02 -10.13 19.60
C LYS A 63 1.26 -10.99 19.81
N ASN A 64 2.35 -10.34 20.19
CA ASN A 64 3.47 -11.04 20.81
C ASN A 64 2.94 -11.62 22.14
N ASP A 65 2.52 -12.87 22.15
CA ASP A 65 2.41 -13.69 23.37
C ASP A 65 3.82 -14.03 23.88
N GLN A 66 4.62 -12.99 24.13
CA GLN A 66 5.88 -13.09 24.86
C GLN A 66 5.81 -12.14 26.05
N SER A 67 4.86 -12.43 26.92
CA SER A 67 4.94 -12.09 28.34
C SER A 67 4.54 -13.33 29.10
N LYS A 68 5.50 -14.24 29.29
CA LYS A 68 5.57 -15.17 30.40
C LYS A 68 7.00 -15.69 30.50
#